data_AF-A0A6M1T090-F1
#
_entry.id   AF-A0A6M1T090-F1
#
_cell.length_a   1.000
_cell.length_b   1.000
_cell.length_c   1.000
_cell.angle_alpha   90.00
_cell.angle_beta   90.00
_cell.angle_gamma   90.00
#
_symmetry.space_group_name_H-M   'P 1'
#
loop_
_entity.id
_entity.type
_entity.pdbx_description
1 polymer ?
#
loop_
_entity_poly.entity_id
_entity_poly.type
_entity_poly.pdbx_seq_one_letter_code
_entity_poly.pdbx_strand_id
1 'polypeptide(L)'
;MNSPKSENELKIDKSTHKPVPTTKERIKYALTSVLLGFLLVQIIGFWMFPGPGLGGIYMFSSAHHLVNSVGSITTVIITAFLAICLVAGWFQGKYFIDRLKGYVNFWKFW
;
A
#
# COMPACT_ATOMS: atom_id res chain seq x y z
N MET A 1 -9.50 -44.35 40.53
CA MET A 1 -8.88 -43.02 40.67
C MET A 1 -9.27 -42.23 39.42
N ASN A 2 -10.41 -41.54 39.48
CA ASN A 2 -11.02 -40.90 38.32
C ASN A 2 -10.44 -39.49 38.19
N SER A 3 -9.66 -39.27 37.13
CA SER A 3 -9.21 -37.92 36.76
C SER A 3 -10.46 -37.12 36.34
N PRO A 4 -10.78 -35.97 36.98
CA PRO A 4 -11.88 -35.14 36.53
C PRO A 4 -11.53 -34.61 35.14
N LYS A 5 -12.27 -35.05 34.12
CA LYS A 5 -12.19 -34.47 32.78
C LYS A 5 -12.57 -33.00 32.92
N SER A 6 -11.59 -32.12 32.69
CA SER A 6 -11.80 -30.69 32.55
C SER A 6 -12.81 -30.44 31.42
N GLU A 7 -14.05 -30.15 31.78
CA GLU A 7 -15.17 -29.77 30.91
C GLU A 7 -15.05 -28.32 30.39
N ASN A 8 -13.82 -27.78 30.32
CA ASN A 8 -13.59 -26.52 29.63
C ASN A 8 -13.45 -26.78 28.13
N GLU A 9 -14.57 -27.11 27.49
CA GLU A 9 -14.70 -26.95 26.03
C GLU A 9 -14.35 -25.49 25.72
N LEU A 10 -13.22 -25.27 25.05
CA LEU A 10 -12.84 -23.96 24.53
C LEU A 10 -13.98 -23.48 23.64
N LYS A 11 -14.84 -22.59 24.17
CA LYS A 11 -15.87 -21.91 23.40
C LYS A 11 -15.14 -20.93 22.47
N ILE A 12 -14.79 -21.41 21.28
CA ILE A 12 -14.27 -20.56 20.21
C ILE A 12 -15.40 -19.60 19.85
N ASP A 13 -15.30 -18.37 20.34
CA ASP A 13 -16.21 -17.29 20.00
C ASP A 13 -16.07 -16.98 18.50
N LYS A 14 -16.99 -17.53 17.71
CA LYS A 14 -17.03 -17.32 16.26
C LYS A 14 -17.51 -15.92 15.89
N SER A 15 -17.99 -15.11 16.84
CA SER A 15 -18.50 -13.75 16.56
C SER A 15 -17.41 -12.80 16.05
N THR A 16 -16.15 -13.04 16.42
CA THR A 16 -14.99 -12.25 16.00
C THR A 16 -14.23 -12.87 14.82
N HIS A 17 -14.64 -14.04 14.34
CA HIS A 17 -13.98 -14.71 13.23
C HIS A 17 -14.36 -14.05 11.91
N LYS A 18 -13.49 -13.17 11.41
CA LYS A 18 -13.66 -12.58 10.07
C LYS A 18 -13.33 -13.65 9.03
N PRO A 19 -14.19 -13.84 8.02
CA PRO A 19 -13.90 -14.79 6.96
C PRO A 19 -12.57 -14.44 6.28
N VAL A 20 -11.74 -15.45 6.04
CA VAL A 20 -10.49 -15.27 5.32
C VAL A 20 -10.83 -14.77 3.92
N PRO A 21 -10.22 -13.66 3.45
CA PRO A 21 -10.53 -13.13 2.14
C PRO A 21 -10.21 -14.15 1.06
N THR A 22 -11.16 -14.32 0.14
CA THR A 22 -11.03 -15.21 -1.01
C THR A 22 -9.92 -14.72 -1.94
N THR A 23 -9.41 -15.59 -2.82
CA THR A 23 -8.37 -15.22 -3.79
C THR A 23 -8.80 -14.03 -4.65
N LYS A 24 -10.08 -13.96 -5.06
CA LYS A 24 -10.62 -12.82 -5.83
C LYS A 24 -10.55 -11.52 -5.05
N GLU A 25 -10.91 -11.55 -3.76
CA GLU A 25 -10.82 -10.37 -2.90
C GLU A 25 -9.38 -9.95 -2.66
N ARG A 26 -8.46 -10.89 -2.47
CA ARG A 26 -7.03 -10.59 -2.32
C ARG A 26 -6.45 -9.92 -3.56
N ILE A 27 -6.79 -10.42 -4.76
CA ILE A 27 -6.41 -9.78 -6.03
C ILE A 27 -6.97 -8.36 -6.10
N LYS A 28 -8.27 -8.19 -5.81
CA LYS A 28 -8.91 -6.87 -5.78
C LYS A 28 -8.18 -5.93 -4.81
N TYR A 29 -7.82 -6.41 -3.63
CA TYR A 29 -7.15 -5.60 -2.63
C TYR A 29 -5.72 -5.22 -3.04
N ALA A 30 -4.96 -6.15 -3.59
CA ALA A 30 -3.62 -5.91 -4.12
C ALA A 30 -3.62 -4.89 -5.27
N LEU A 31 -4.57 -4.99 -6.21
CA LEU A 31 -4.69 -4.02 -7.30
C LEU A 31 -5.13 -2.64 -6.80
N THR A 32 -6.10 -2.61 -5.87
CA THR A 32 -6.58 -1.36 -5.27
C THR A 32 -5.46 -0.67 -4.47
N SER A 33 -4.64 -1.42 -3.74
CA SER A 33 -3.54 -0.85 -2.98
C SER A 33 -2.42 -0.30 -3.87
N VAL A 34 -2.11 -0.96 -4.98
CA VAL A 34 -1.18 -0.42 -6.00
C VAL A 34 -1.72 0.88 -6.58
N LEU A 35 -3.00 0.93 -6.95
CA LEU A 35 -3.61 2.12 -7.51
C LEU A 35 -3.61 3.30 -6.51
N LEU A 36 -3.96 3.05 -5.25
CA LEU A 36 -3.90 4.07 -4.20
C LEU A 36 -2.46 4.50 -3.88
N GLY A 37 -1.51 3.56 -3.86
CA GLY A 37 -0.10 3.85 -3.68
C GLY A 37 0.45 4.72 -4.81
N PHE A 38 0.08 4.43 -6.06
CA PHE A 38 0.44 5.26 -7.21
C PHE A 38 -0.13 6.67 -7.10
N LEU A 39 -1.41 6.81 -6.76
CA LEU A 39 -2.02 8.12 -6.53
C LEU A 39 -1.30 8.91 -5.43
N LEU A 40 -0.96 8.26 -4.32
CA LEU A 40 -0.24 8.88 -3.21
C LEU A 40 1.15 9.40 -3.66
N VAL A 41 1.89 8.61 -4.42
CA VAL A 41 3.20 9.01 -4.97
C VAL A 41 3.06 10.24 -5.87
N GLN A 42 2.03 10.30 -6.71
CA GLN A 42 1.81 11.46 -7.57
C GLN A 42 1.47 12.72 -6.78
N ILE A 43 0.62 12.60 -5.75
CA ILE A 43 0.28 13.74 -4.88
C ILE A 43 1.53 14.26 -4.16
N ILE A 44 2.32 13.37 -3.55
CA ILE A 44 3.58 13.74 -2.88
C ILE A 44 4.56 14.35 -3.88
N GLY A 45 4.67 13.76 -5.08
CA GLY A 45 5.54 14.24 -6.14
C GLY A 45 5.19 15.63 -6.64
N PHE A 46 3.90 15.92 -6.78
CA PHE A 46 3.41 17.26 -7.13
C PHE A 46 3.71 18.28 -6.04
N TRP A 47 3.59 17.88 -4.76
CA TRP A 47 3.88 18.75 -3.63
C TRP A 47 5.37 19.03 -3.44
N MET A 48 6.23 18.01 -3.56
CA MET A 48 7.69 18.19 -3.48
C MET A 48 8.27 19.01 -4.64
N PHE A 49 7.65 18.95 -5.83
CA PHE A 49 8.12 19.63 -7.03
C PHE A 49 6.97 20.42 -7.66
N PRO A 50 6.57 21.55 -7.05
CA PRO A 50 5.46 22.35 -7.53
C PRO A 50 5.71 22.81 -8.98
N GLY A 51 4.76 22.52 -9.86
CA GLY A 51 4.88 22.73 -11.30
C GLY A 51 5.03 21.41 -12.06
N PRO A 52 6.25 21.00 -12.44
CA PRO A 52 6.43 19.85 -13.32
C PRO A 52 6.24 18.49 -12.62
N GLY A 53 6.14 18.46 -11.29
CA GLY A 53 5.97 17.24 -10.50
C GLY A 53 7.10 16.22 -10.72
N LEU A 54 6.81 14.94 -10.47
CA LEU A 54 7.73 13.85 -10.83
C LEU A 54 8.01 13.78 -12.34
N GLY A 55 7.07 14.23 -13.18
CA GLY A 55 7.23 14.33 -14.64
C GLY A 55 8.40 15.23 -15.04
N GLY A 56 8.69 16.27 -14.26
CA GLY A 56 9.85 17.15 -14.46
C GLY A 56 11.18 16.42 -14.34
N ILE A 57 11.32 15.55 -13.34
CA ILE A 57 12.53 14.75 -13.16
C ILE A 57 12.78 13.86 -14.39
N TYR A 58 11.72 13.29 -14.96
CA TYR A 58 11.80 12.48 -16.18
C TYR A 58 12.12 13.32 -17.43
N MET A 59 11.53 14.51 -17.58
CA MET A 59 11.78 15.38 -18.73
C MET A 59 13.18 16.01 -18.73
N PHE A 60 13.73 16.33 -17.55
CA PHE A 60 15.07 16.92 -17.43
C PHE A 60 16.18 15.88 -17.27
N SER A 61 15.83 14.59 -17.07
CA SER A 61 16.79 13.49 -16.96
C SER A 61 17.65 13.33 -18.21
N SER A 62 17.11 13.66 -19.40
CA SER A 62 17.86 13.57 -20.66
C SER A 62 18.84 14.73 -20.88
N ALA A 63 18.74 15.82 -20.11
CA ALA A 63 19.53 17.03 -20.32
C ALA A 63 20.78 17.10 -19.43
N HIS A 64 20.74 16.50 -18.23
CA HIS A 64 21.84 16.56 -17.27
C HIS A 64 22.08 15.22 -16.57
N HIS A 65 23.34 14.76 -16.57
CA HIS A 65 23.75 13.48 -15.98
C HIS A 65 23.35 13.31 -14.50
N LEU A 66 23.37 14.41 -13.73
CA LEU A 66 22.92 14.43 -12.33
C LEU A 66 21.41 14.15 -12.19
N VAL A 67 20.59 14.76 -13.06
CA VAL A 67 19.13 14.58 -13.06
C VAL A 67 18.77 13.17 -13.55
N ASN A 68 19.56 12.59 -14.46
CA ASN A 68 19.40 11.21 -14.89
C ASN A 68 19.57 10.20 -13.74
N SER A 69 20.62 10.40 -12.92
CA SER A 69 20.86 9.56 -11.74
C SER A 69 19.73 9.68 -10.72
N VAL A 70 19.26 10.91 -10.46
CA VAL A 70 18.12 11.14 -9.57
C VAL A 70 16.86 10.47 -10.10
N GLY A 71 16.55 10.62 -11.40
CA GLY A 71 15.41 9.97 -12.03
C GLY A 71 15.44 8.45 -11.90
N SER A 72 16.61 7.84 -12.14
CA SER A 72 16.78 6.39 -12.01
C SER A 72 16.52 5.90 -10.57
N ILE A 73 17.07 6.60 -9.58
CA ILE A 73 16.85 6.29 -8.15
C ILE A 73 15.37 6.45 -7.79
N THR A 74 14.73 7.53 -8.24
CA THR A 74 13.32 7.80 -8.01
C THR A 74 12.44 6.68 -8.60
N THR A 75 12.72 6.22 -9.83
CA THR A 75 11.98 5.11 -10.44
C THR A 75 12.10 3.82 -9.63
N VAL A 76 13.31 3.49 -9.16
CA VAL A 76 13.54 2.30 -8.33
C VAL A 76 12.75 2.39 -7.03
N ILE A 77 12.79 3.54 -6.35
CA ILE A 77 12.06 3.76 -5.09
C ILE A 77 10.55 3.64 -5.31
N ILE A 78 10.00 4.28 -6.34
CA ILE A 78 8.56 4.22 -6.64
C ILE A 78 8.15 2.79 -6.96
N THR A 79 8.93 2.09 -7.78
CA THR A 79 8.64 0.69 -8.15
C THR A 79 8.67 -0.22 -6.93
N ALA A 80 9.67 -0.08 -6.06
CA ALA A 80 9.77 -0.84 -4.82
C ALA A 80 8.58 -0.55 -3.89
N PHE A 81 8.20 0.72 -3.76
CA PHE A 81 7.03 1.13 -2.97
C PHE A 81 5.73 0.51 -3.49
N LEU A 82 5.52 0.51 -4.81
CA LEU A 82 4.32 -0.10 -5.42
C LEU A 82 4.31 -1.62 -5.25
N ALA A 83 5.47 -2.28 -5.33
CA ALA A 83 5.57 -3.71 -5.04
C ALA A 83 5.22 -4.02 -3.58
N ILE A 84 5.69 -3.20 -2.63
CA ILE A 84 5.30 -3.30 -1.22
C ILE A 84 3.78 -3.09 -1.06
N CYS A 85 3.20 -2.12 -1.75
CA CYS A 85 1.75 -1.89 -1.73
C CYS A 85 0.98 -3.11 -2.24
N LEU A 86 1.45 -3.76 -3.29
CA LEU A 86 0.85 -4.98 -3.84
C LEU A 86 0.87 -6.12 -2.81
N VAL A 87 2.04 -6.39 -2.24
CA VAL A 87 2.23 -7.45 -1.23
C VAL A 87 1.39 -7.14 0.03
N ALA A 88 1.46 -5.92 0.55
CA ALA A 88 0.68 -5.50 1.71
C ALA A 88 -0.83 -5.57 1.45
N GLY A 89 -1.30 -5.16 0.27
CA GLY A 89 -2.70 -5.30 -0.13
C GLY A 89 -3.15 -6.75 -0.23
N TRP A 90 -2.28 -7.65 -0.67
CA TRP A 90 -2.57 -9.09 -0.72
C TRP A 90 -2.75 -9.72 0.65
N PHE A 91 -1.89 -9.37 1.62
CA PHE A 91 -1.88 -9.98 2.95
C PHE A 91 -2.79 -9.28 3.96
N GLN A 92 -2.80 -7.95 3.96
CA GLN A 92 -3.56 -7.14 4.94
C GLN A 92 -4.94 -6.71 4.40
N GLY A 93 -5.17 -6.83 3.09
CA GLY A 93 -6.47 -6.62 2.46
C GLY A 93 -7.08 -5.25 2.75
N LYS A 94 -8.34 -5.26 3.21
CA LYS A 94 -9.14 -4.06 3.49
C LYS A 94 -8.46 -3.12 4.49
N TYR A 95 -7.81 -3.66 5.52
CA TYR A 95 -7.17 -2.84 6.56
C TYR A 95 -6.10 -1.90 5.98
N PHE A 96 -5.25 -2.41 5.09
CA PHE A 96 -4.21 -1.61 4.46
C PHE A 96 -4.78 -0.59 3.49
N ILE A 97 -5.81 -0.94 2.74
CA ILE A 97 -6.52 -0.02 1.84
C ILE A 97 -7.13 1.15 2.60
N ASP A 98 -7.77 0.89 3.74
CA ASP A 98 -8.39 1.93 4.55
C ASP A 98 -7.32 2.89 5.11
N ARG A 99 -6.14 2.39 5.51
CA ARG A 99 -4.99 3.25 5.85
C ARG A 99 -4.50 4.07 4.66
N LEU A 100 -4.32 3.46 3.48
CA LEU A 100 -3.88 4.14 2.26
C LEU A 100 -4.83 5.27 1.87
N LYS A 101 -6.14 5.03 1.94
CA LYS A 101 -7.16 6.07 1.73
C LYS A 101 -7.03 7.20 2.76
N GLY A 102 -6.77 6.86 4.03
CA GLY A 102 -6.48 7.84 5.07
C GLY A 102 -5.31 8.75 4.70
N TYR A 103 -4.19 8.17 4.24
CA TYR A 103 -3.04 8.95 3.77
C TYR A 103 -3.36 9.82 2.55
N VAL A 104 -4.03 9.27 1.53
CA VAL A 104 -4.44 10.04 0.34
C VAL A 104 -5.36 11.20 0.72
N ASN A 105 -6.29 10.98 1.64
CA ASN A 105 -7.19 12.04 2.12
C ASN A 105 -6.43 13.10 2.93
N PHE A 106 -5.48 12.71 3.78
CA PHE A 106 -4.64 13.67 4.52
C PHE A 106 -3.90 14.61 3.56
N TRP A 107 -3.29 14.05 2.51
CA TRP A 107 -2.56 14.83 1.52
C TRP A 107 -3.46 15.64 0.57
N LYS A 108 -4.77 15.39 0.53
CA LYS A 108 -5.73 16.16 -0.28
C LYS A 108 -6.00 17.57 0.26
N PHE A 109 -5.69 17.83 1.53
CA PHE A 109 -5.99 19.09 2.23
C PHE A 109 -4.76 19.99 2.44
N TRP A 110 -3.61 19.59 1.91
CA TRP A 110 -2.34 20.30 1.95
C TRP A 110 -1.83 20.57 0.55
#